data_AF-A0A3A0APD3-F1
#
_entry.id   AF-A0A3A0APD3-F1
#
_cell.length_a   1.000
_cell.length_b   1.000
_cell.length_c   1.000
_cell.angle_alpha   90.00
_cell.angle_beta   90.00
_cell.angle_gamma   90.00
#
_symmetry.space_group_name_H-M   'P 1'
#
loop_
_entity.id
_entity.type
_entity.pdbx_description
1 polymer ?
#
loop_
_entity_poly.entity_id
_entity_poly.type
_entity_poly.pdbx_seq_one_letter_code
_entity_poly.pdbx_strand_id
1 'polypeptide(L)'
;MMMATTNSIPAMVAAETRSHTLKTMALPQIVTIGVYGFDEARFFQRLREAKVDLFVDIRRRRALRGARYAFANSRRLQARLAELDIRYEHRLDLAPSNRTRQIQDIYDRINKHTKRERTHLSSAFAEAYRRECLTHFDIHNFLASIGPDVKTIAFFCVECEPRACHRSLVAEQFADVGAPVVHLFP
;
A
#
# COMPACT_ATOMS: atom_id res chain seq x y z
N MET A 1 24.86 -57.93 17.39
CA MET A 1 24.96 -57.31 16.05
C MET A 1 23.88 -56.24 16.00
N MET A 2 24.28 -54.99 16.25
CA MET A 2 23.38 -53.86 16.53
C MET A 2 22.70 -53.32 15.26
N MET A 3 21.51 -52.79 15.51
CA MET A 3 20.56 -52.17 14.60
C MET A 3 21.12 -50.97 13.83
N ALA A 4 20.61 -50.76 12.62
CA ALA A 4 20.42 -49.42 12.06
C ALA A 4 19.19 -49.42 11.17
N THR A 5 18.04 -49.05 11.74
CA THR A 5 16.84 -48.67 11.00
C THR A 5 16.99 -47.21 10.58
N THR A 6 17.17 -46.95 9.29
CA THR A 6 17.10 -45.60 8.73
C THR A 6 15.65 -45.17 8.63
N ASN A 7 15.22 -44.29 9.53
CA ASN A 7 13.89 -43.68 9.48
C ASN A 7 13.98 -42.37 8.68
N SER A 8 13.62 -42.42 7.41
CA SER A 8 13.49 -41.25 6.54
C SER A 8 12.17 -40.53 6.86
N ILE A 9 12.27 -39.31 7.39
CA ILE A 9 11.10 -38.44 7.63
C ILE A 9 10.67 -37.85 6.27
N PRO A 10 9.39 -37.98 5.84
CA PRO A 10 8.96 -37.45 4.55
C PRO A 10 8.64 -35.94 4.63
N ALA A 11 8.99 -35.22 3.56
CA ALA A 11 8.84 -33.77 3.36
C ALA A 11 7.41 -33.20 3.46
N MET A 12 6.39 -34.05 3.63
CA MET A 12 4.98 -33.64 3.72
C MET A 12 4.65 -32.92 5.04
N VAL A 13 5.34 -33.25 6.14
CA VAL A 13 5.07 -32.63 7.45
C VAL A 13 5.41 -31.12 7.44
N ALA A 14 6.34 -30.67 6.59
CA ALA A 14 6.74 -29.26 6.52
C ALA A 14 5.71 -28.35 5.81
N ALA A 15 4.93 -28.89 4.86
CA ALA A 15 3.92 -28.12 4.12
C ALA A 15 2.63 -27.93 4.94
N GLU A 16 2.18 -28.99 5.63
CA GLU A 16 1.00 -28.95 6.51
C GLU A 16 1.21 -27.98 7.69
N THR A 17 2.42 -27.97 8.26
CA THR A 17 2.80 -27.12 9.40
C THR A 17 2.82 -25.63 9.03
N ARG A 18 3.22 -25.29 7.79
CA ARG A 18 3.17 -23.90 7.26
C ARG A 18 1.75 -23.41 7.00
N SER A 19 0.86 -24.31 6.57
CA SER A 19 -0.55 -23.96 6.32
C SER A 19 -1.35 -23.73 7.61
N HIS A 20 -0.93 -24.30 8.73
CA HIS A 20 -1.55 -24.08 10.04
C HIS A 20 -1.05 -22.80 10.74
N THR A 21 0.18 -22.34 10.48
CA THR A 21 0.74 -21.14 11.14
C THR A 21 0.13 -19.83 10.63
N LEU A 22 -0.32 -19.79 9.37
CA LEU A 22 -1.03 -18.65 8.80
C LEU A 22 -2.48 -18.51 9.32
N LYS A 23 -3.01 -19.54 9.97
CA LYS A 23 -4.43 -19.65 10.36
C LYS A 23 -4.79 -18.87 11.64
N THR A 24 -3.85 -18.14 12.23
CA THR A 24 -4.12 -17.29 13.42
C THR A 24 -3.20 -16.06 13.48
N MET A 25 -2.87 -15.46 12.34
CA MET A 25 -2.25 -14.13 12.33
C MET A 25 -3.34 -13.09 12.10
N ALA A 26 -3.52 -12.18 13.07
CA ALA A 26 -4.40 -11.04 12.89
C ALA A 26 -3.92 -10.21 11.69
N LEU A 27 -4.83 -9.88 10.78
CA LEU A 27 -4.50 -9.03 9.63
C LEU A 27 -4.04 -7.65 10.12
N PRO A 28 -3.01 -7.06 9.49
CA PRO A 28 -2.58 -5.72 9.86
C PRO A 28 -3.68 -4.70 9.55
N GLN A 29 -3.71 -3.63 10.32
CA GLN A 29 -4.48 -2.44 9.99
C GLN A 29 -3.90 -1.79 8.74
N ILE A 30 -4.78 -1.45 7.81
CA ILE A 30 -4.43 -0.69 6.62
C ILE A 30 -4.81 0.76 6.84
N VAL A 31 -3.86 1.65 6.63
CA VAL A 31 -4.12 3.08 6.56
C VAL A 31 -3.81 3.61 5.18
N THR A 32 -4.57 4.60 4.71
CA THR A 32 -4.22 5.31 3.47
C THR A 32 -3.91 6.75 3.79
N ILE A 33 -2.92 7.33 3.12
CA ILE A 33 -2.57 8.74 3.31
C ILE A 33 -2.21 9.40 1.98
N GLY A 34 -2.66 10.65 1.86
CA GLY A 34 -2.32 11.59 0.78
C GLY A 34 -1.35 12.65 1.26
N VAL A 35 -0.60 13.31 0.37
CA VAL A 35 0.26 14.44 0.77
C VAL A 35 -0.45 15.79 0.65
N TYR A 36 -1.37 15.95 -0.31
CA TYR A 36 -2.03 17.24 -0.51
C TYR A 36 -2.89 17.62 0.68
N GLY A 37 -2.81 18.89 1.08
CA GLY A 37 -3.49 19.42 2.26
C GLY A 37 -2.62 19.41 3.52
N PHE A 38 -1.70 18.46 3.64
CA PHE A 38 -0.76 18.40 4.77
C PHE A 38 0.36 19.43 4.66
N ASP A 39 0.84 19.88 5.83
CA ASP A 39 2.22 20.30 6.03
C ASP A 39 3.08 19.12 6.52
N GLU A 40 4.40 19.32 6.55
CA GLU A 40 5.36 18.29 6.93
C GLU A 40 5.13 17.75 8.35
N ALA A 41 4.98 18.66 9.33
CA ALA A 41 4.85 18.29 10.73
C ALA A 41 3.61 17.43 10.97
N ARG A 42 2.46 17.87 10.42
CA ARG A 42 1.19 17.17 10.55
C ARG A 42 1.20 15.83 9.82
N PHE A 43 1.81 15.76 8.63
CA PHE A 43 1.92 14.52 7.88
C PHE A 43 2.59 13.41 8.70
N PHE A 44 3.78 13.68 9.22
CA PHE A 44 4.53 12.71 10.01
C PHE A 44 3.92 12.47 11.40
N GLN A 45 3.27 13.47 11.99
CA GLN A 45 2.50 13.26 13.22
C GLN A 45 1.37 12.26 13.02
N ARG A 46 0.59 12.36 11.95
CA ARG A 46 -0.51 11.41 11.68
C ARG A 46 -0.02 9.97 11.48
N LEU A 47 1.13 9.78 10.85
CA LEU A 47 1.75 8.45 10.71
C LEU A 47 2.11 7.84 12.08
N ARG A 48 2.66 8.64 12.99
CA ARG A 48 2.97 8.21 14.36
C ARG A 48 1.73 7.90 15.19
N GLU A 49 0.72 8.77 15.13
CA GLU A 49 -0.56 8.57 15.83
C GLU A 49 -1.27 7.29 15.35
N ALA A 50 -1.18 7.00 14.05
CA ALA A 50 -1.68 5.76 13.47
C ALA A 50 -0.78 4.54 13.74
N LYS A 51 0.38 4.71 14.38
CA LYS A 51 1.36 3.65 14.68
C LYS A 51 1.76 2.87 13.43
N VAL A 52 2.07 3.58 12.35
CA VAL A 52 2.50 2.97 11.09
C VAL A 52 3.85 2.29 11.27
N ASP A 53 3.92 1.00 10.97
CA ASP A 53 5.17 0.23 10.99
C ASP A 53 5.81 0.18 9.60
N LEU A 54 4.97 0.07 8.56
CA LEU A 54 5.38 -0.02 7.16
C LEU A 54 4.69 1.05 6.31
N PHE A 55 5.48 1.87 5.64
CA PHE A 55 5.02 2.87 4.68
C PHE A 55 5.28 2.40 3.24
N VAL A 56 4.20 2.15 2.51
CA VAL A 56 4.23 1.66 1.12
C VAL A 56 3.92 2.81 0.16
N ASP A 57 4.96 3.28 -0.53
CA ASP A 57 4.84 4.29 -1.57
C ASP A 57 4.41 3.61 -2.88
N ILE A 58 3.22 3.91 -3.36
CA ILE A 58 2.66 3.34 -4.62
C ILE A 58 2.62 4.38 -5.74
N ARG A 59 3.48 5.40 -5.66
CA ARG A 59 3.60 6.40 -6.72
C ARG A 59 4.53 5.88 -7.81
N ARG A 60 4.11 6.00 -9.06
CA ARG A 60 4.99 5.77 -10.22
C ARG A 60 6.11 6.82 -10.29
N ARG A 61 5.79 8.08 -10.01
CA ARG A 61 6.74 9.21 -9.96
C ARG A 61 6.82 9.74 -8.54
N ARG A 62 7.99 9.65 -7.92
CA ARG A 62 8.22 10.02 -6.51
C ARG A 62 8.75 11.44 -6.31
N ALA A 63 8.67 12.26 -7.35
CA ALA A 63 9.03 13.67 -7.33
C ALA A 63 7.77 14.53 -7.37
N LEU A 64 7.68 15.47 -6.43
CA LEU A 64 6.66 16.49 -6.28
C LEU A 64 7.29 17.85 -6.58
N ARG A 65 6.51 18.70 -7.27
CA ARG A 65 6.93 20.06 -7.62
C ARG A 65 6.53 21.04 -6.50
N GLY A 66 7.38 22.05 -6.29
CA GLY A 66 7.14 23.13 -5.33
C GLY A 66 7.63 22.81 -3.92
N ALA A 67 8.04 23.85 -3.19
CA ALA A 67 8.61 23.73 -1.85
C ALA A 67 7.65 23.14 -0.81
N ARG A 68 6.34 23.46 -0.93
CA ARG A 68 5.29 23.04 0.01
C ARG A 68 5.25 21.53 0.26
N TYR A 69 5.48 20.72 -0.78
CA TYR A 69 5.41 19.25 -0.68
C TYR A 69 6.78 18.59 -0.85
N ALA A 70 7.87 19.36 -0.72
CA ALA A 70 9.21 18.85 -0.97
C ALA A 70 9.60 17.76 0.04
N PHE A 71 9.04 17.77 1.25
CA PHE A 71 9.24 16.74 2.28
C PHE A 71 8.80 15.35 1.83
N ALA A 72 7.80 15.25 0.93
CA ALA A 72 7.30 13.98 0.41
C ALA A 72 8.04 13.50 -0.87
N ASN A 73 9.11 14.18 -1.28
CA ASN A 73 10.02 13.66 -2.29
C ASN A 73 10.78 12.45 -1.74
N SER A 74 10.92 11.39 -2.54
CA SER A 74 11.47 10.08 -2.12
C SER A 74 12.61 10.12 -1.10
N ARG A 75 13.72 10.82 -1.41
CA ARG A 75 14.89 10.88 -0.53
C ARG A 75 14.59 11.51 0.84
N ARG A 76 13.87 12.63 0.87
CA ARG A 76 13.51 13.33 2.12
C ARG A 76 12.49 12.54 2.92
N LEU A 77 11.50 11.98 2.22
CA LEU A 77 10.48 11.13 2.82
C LEU A 77 11.11 9.91 3.50
N GLN A 78 12.00 9.20 2.81
CA GLN A 78 12.69 8.03 3.35
C GLN A 78 13.57 8.38 4.55
N ALA A 79 14.35 9.46 4.46
CA ALA A 79 15.18 9.92 5.58
C ALA A 79 14.32 10.20 6.83
N ARG A 80 13.22 10.94 6.65
CA ARG A 80 12.34 11.29 7.77
C ARG A 80 11.55 10.09 8.32
N LEU A 81 11.17 9.12 7.48
CA LEU A 81 10.55 7.87 7.95
C LEU A 81 11.53 7.01 8.76
N ALA A 82 12.80 6.94 8.34
CA ALA A 82 13.84 6.21 9.05
C ALA A 82 14.11 6.80 10.45
N GLU A 83 14.11 8.13 10.58
CA GLU A 83 14.19 8.81 11.88
C GLU A 83 13.01 8.49 12.82
N LEU A 84 11.90 8.02 12.28
CA LEU A 84 10.70 7.63 13.02
C LEU A 84 10.58 6.12 13.21
N ASP A 85 11.60 5.35 12.81
CA ASP A 85 11.60 3.88 12.79
C ASP A 85 10.44 3.28 11.96
N ILE A 86 10.04 3.98 10.90
CA ILE A 86 9.00 3.51 9.97
C ILE A 86 9.70 2.91 8.74
N ARG A 87 9.48 1.62 8.50
CA ARG A 87 10.00 0.93 7.31
C ARG A 87 9.41 1.54 6.05
N TYR A 88 10.22 1.67 5.00
CA TYR A 88 9.77 2.18 3.70
C TYR A 88 9.88 1.10 2.62
N GLU A 89 8.83 0.94 1.83
CA GLU A 89 8.82 0.10 0.64
C GLU A 89 8.22 0.85 -0.56
N HIS A 90 8.86 0.75 -1.73
CA HIS A 90 8.32 1.33 -2.96
C HIS A 90 7.75 0.22 -3.84
N ARG A 91 6.44 0.28 -4.11
CA ARG A 91 5.71 -0.72 -4.90
C ARG A 91 5.25 -0.14 -6.23
N LEU A 92 6.13 -0.28 -7.23
CA LEU A 92 5.88 0.20 -8.59
C LEU A 92 4.83 -0.64 -9.34
N ASP A 93 4.72 -1.91 -9.00
CA ASP A 93 3.71 -2.85 -9.49
C ASP A 93 2.28 -2.45 -9.07
N LEU A 94 2.12 -1.78 -7.94
CA LEU A 94 0.84 -1.18 -7.51
C LEU A 94 0.60 0.23 -8.07
N ALA A 95 1.52 0.76 -8.88
CA ALA A 95 1.39 2.10 -9.45
C ALA A 95 0.83 2.07 -10.88
N PRO A 96 -0.27 2.79 -11.18
CA PRO A 96 -0.91 2.73 -12.49
C PRO A 96 0.05 3.14 -13.62
N SER A 97 -0.01 2.44 -14.75
CA SER A 97 0.70 2.80 -15.97
C SER A 97 0.31 4.19 -16.50
N ASN A 98 1.11 4.70 -17.43
CA ASN A 98 0.77 5.94 -18.14
C ASN A 98 -0.56 5.78 -18.91
N ARG A 99 -0.82 4.60 -19.47
CA ARG A 99 -2.05 4.27 -20.21
C ARG A 99 -3.27 4.36 -19.29
N THR A 100 -3.23 3.69 -18.13
CA THR A 100 -4.34 3.74 -17.17
C THR A 100 -4.55 5.14 -16.62
N ARG A 101 -3.48 5.89 -16.32
CA ARG A 101 -3.60 7.30 -15.92
C ARG A 101 -4.25 8.18 -17.00
N GLN A 102 -4.01 7.90 -18.28
CA GLN A 102 -4.61 8.65 -19.38
C GLN A 102 -6.13 8.47 -19.47
N ILE A 103 -6.67 7.31 -19.06
CA ILE A 103 -8.12 7.08 -18.98
C ILE A 103 -8.77 8.10 -18.05
N GLN A 104 -8.20 8.30 -16.86
CA GLN A 104 -8.70 9.30 -15.92
C GLN A 104 -8.48 10.73 -16.43
N ASP A 105 -7.34 11.02 -17.06
CA ASP A 105 -7.07 12.35 -17.61
C ASP A 105 -8.08 12.74 -18.72
N ILE A 106 -8.54 11.76 -19.52
CA ILE A 106 -9.60 11.96 -20.52
C ILE A 106 -10.95 12.19 -19.82
N TYR A 107 -11.29 11.35 -18.84
CA TYR A 107 -12.53 11.50 -18.07
C TYR A 107 -12.63 12.87 -17.41
N ASP A 108 -11.56 13.31 -16.72
CA ASP A 108 -11.49 14.61 -16.08
C ASP A 108 -11.72 15.75 -17.07
N ARG A 109 -11.10 15.67 -18.26
CA ARG A 109 -11.26 16.69 -19.32
C ARG A 109 -12.70 16.78 -19.82
N ILE A 110 -13.35 15.64 -20.05
CA ILE A 110 -14.75 15.58 -20.50
C ILE A 110 -15.67 16.22 -19.45
N ASN A 111 -15.42 15.92 -18.17
CA ASN A 111 -16.21 16.43 -17.06
C ASN A 111 -15.75 17.80 -16.55
N LYS A 112 -14.77 18.44 -17.21
CA LYS A 112 -14.18 19.73 -16.84
C LYS A 112 -13.67 19.80 -15.40
N HIS A 113 -13.19 18.69 -14.86
CA HIS A 113 -12.56 18.63 -13.54
C HIS A 113 -11.05 18.77 -13.69
N THR A 114 -10.43 19.58 -12.84
CA THR A 114 -8.97 19.50 -12.67
C THR A 114 -8.61 18.33 -11.77
N LYS A 115 -7.34 17.89 -11.81
CA LYS A 115 -6.82 16.86 -10.88
C LYS A 115 -6.96 17.26 -9.41
N ARG A 116 -7.03 18.55 -9.11
CA ARG A 116 -7.18 19.07 -7.74
C ARG A 116 -8.62 19.03 -7.25
N GLU A 117 -9.59 19.19 -8.16
CA GLU A 117 -11.03 19.16 -7.85
C GLU A 117 -11.60 17.74 -7.87
N ARG A 118 -10.85 16.77 -8.41
CA ARG A 118 -11.27 15.37 -8.49
C ARG A 118 -11.57 14.82 -7.09
N THR A 119 -12.81 14.38 -6.88
CA THR A 119 -13.26 13.71 -5.66
C THR A 119 -13.37 12.19 -5.81
N HIS A 120 -13.39 11.68 -7.04
CA HIS A 120 -13.52 10.25 -7.32
C HIS A 120 -12.78 9.83 -8.58
N LEU A 121 -12.37 8.56 -8.62
CA LEU A 121 -11.93 7.91 -9.84
C LEU A 121 -13.14 7.54 -10.72
N SER A 122 -12.95 7.59 -12.04
CA SER A 122 -13.90 7.06 -13.00
C SER A 122 -13.97 5.53 -12.89
N SER A 123 -15.14 4.96 -13.19
CA SER A 123 -15.32 3.50 -13.26
C SER A 123 -14.35 2.85 -14.25
N ALA A 124 -14.15 3.47 -15.41
CA ALA A 124 -13.22 3.01 -16.44
C ALA A 124 -11.76 2.98 -15.94
N PHE A 125 -11.34 3.98 -15.17
CA PHE A 125 -10.02 3.95 -14.53
C PHE A 125 -9.93 2.82 -13.50
N ALA A 126 -10.93 2.68 -12.62
CA ALA A 126 -10.92 1.68 -11.57
C ALA A 126 -10.88 0.25 -12.14
N GLU A 127 -11.64 -0.03 -13.20
CA GLU A 127 -11.62 -1.32 -13.89
C GLU A 127 -10.26 -1.59 -14.54
N ALA A 128 -9.70 -0.60 -15.26
CA ALA A 128 -8.39 -0.73 -15.87
C ALA A 128 -7.29 -0.94 -14.83
N TYR A 129 -7.33 -0.22 -13.71
CA TYR A 129 -6.39 -0.37 -12.60
C TYR A 129 -6.49 -1.75 -11.96
N ARG A 130 -7.69 -2.25 -11.68
CA ARG A 130 -7.89 -3.60 -11.11
C ARG A 130 -7.30 -4.67 -12.01
N ARG A 131 -7.59 -4.60 -13.32
CA ARG A 131 -7.06 -5.55 -14.31
C ARG A 131 -5.53 -5.48 -14.45
N GLU A 132 -4.96 -4.27 -14.42
CA GLU A 132 -3.52 -4.07 -14.62
C GLU A 132 -2.71 -4.41 -13.38
N CYS A 133 -3.12 -3.91 -12.21
CA CYS A 133 -2.31 -3.89 -11.00
C CYS A 133 -2.77 -4.88 -9.94
N LEU A 134 -4.07 -5.19 -9.85
CA LEU A 134 -4.62 -5.98 -8.73
C LEU A 134 -4.91 -7.44 -9.08
N THR A 135 -5.15 -7.78 -10.35
CA THR A 135 -5.42 -9.17 -10.78
C THR A 135 -4.34 -10.16 -10.36
N HIS A 136 -3.08 -9.73 -10.29
CA HIS A 136 -1.95 -10.57 -9.90
C HIS A 136 -1.32 -10.15 -8.57
N PHE A 137 -1.97 -9.22 -7.83
CA PHE A 137 -1.48 -8.81 -6.53
C PHE A 137 -1.91 -9.80 -5.46
N ASP A 138 -0.96 -10.62 -5.02
CA ASP A 138 -1.19 -11.60 -3.96
C ASP A 138 -0.95 -10.97 -2.58
N ILE A 139 -2.05 -10.70 -1.88
CA ILE A 139 -2.05 -10.13 -0.54
C ILE A 139 -1.32 -11.05 0.46
N HIS A 140 -1.54 -12.36 0.38
CA HIS A 140 -0.94 -13.30 1.33
C HIS A 140 0.57 -13.36 1.16
N ASN A 141 1.06 -13.41 -0.08
CA ASN A 141 2.49 -13.37 -0.36
C ASN A 141 3.10 -12.01 0.03
N PHE A 142 2.39 -10.91 -0.18
CA PHE A 142 2.82 -9.60 0.30
C PHE A 142 2.95 -9.57 1.83
N LEU A 143 1.91 -10.01 2.55
CA LEU A 143 1.91 -10.05 4.02
C LEU A 143 2.99 -11.01 4.57
N ALA A 144 3.23 -12.14 3.92
CA ALA A 144 4.31 -13.05 4.29
C ALA A 144 5.69 -12.41 4.12
N SER A 145 5.88 -11.61 3.05
CA SER A 145 7.17 -10.95 2.76
C SER A 145 7.54 -9.85 3.75
N ILE A 146 6.55 -9.16 4.35
CA ILE A 146 6.80 -8.05 5.27
C ILE A 146 7.04 -8.52 6.71
N GLY A 147 6.60 -9.73 7.04
CA GLY A 147 6.78 -10.37 8.35
C GLY A 147 5.63 -10.13 9.34
N PRO A 148 5.53 -10.98 10.38
CA PRO A 148 4.41 -10.99 11.33
C PRO A 148 4.34 -9.77 12.26
N ASP A 149 5.45 -9.05 12.42
CA ASP A 149 5.54 -7.96 13.39
C ASP A 149 4.91 -6.64 12.89
N VAL A 150 4.62 -6.54 11.59
CA VAL A 150 3.99 -5.36 11.00
C VAL A 150 2.51 -5.38 11.33
N LYS A 151 2.06 -4.43 12.16
CA LYS A 151 0.67 -4.30 12.62
C LYS A 151 -0.10 -3.23 11.85
N THR A 152 0.58 -2.20 11.35
CA THR A 152 -0.04 -1.14 10.56
C THR A 152 0.74 -0.84 9.28
N ILE A 153 0.05 -0.91 8.14
CA ILE A 153 0.60 -0.62 6.81
C ILE A 153 -0.04 0.65 6.26
N ALA A 154 0.76 1.63 5.86
CA ALA A 154 0.30 2.85 5.20
C ALA A 154 0.51 2.81 3.69
N PHE A 155 -0.58 2.82 2.91
CA PHE A 155 -0.50 3.03 1.46
C PHE A 155 -0.54 4.52 1.12
N PHE A 156 0.48 4.97 0.38
CA PHE A 156 0.70 6.38 0.09
C PHE A 156 0.64 6.73 -1.39
N CYS A 157 -0.15 7.77 -1.68
CA CYS A 157 -0.10 8.51 -2.94
C CYS A 157 -0.37 10.01 -2.66
N VAL A 158 -0.71 10.83 -3.64
CA VAL A 158 -0.60 12.30 -3.50
C VAL A 158 -1.93 13.00 -3.20
N GLU A 159 -3.04 12.55 -3.77
CA GLU A 159 -4.36 13.17 -3.65
C GLU A 159 -4.84 13.20 -2.18
N CYS A 160 -5.53 14.23 -1.72
CA CYS A 160 -6.07 14.25 -0.34
C CYS A 160 -7.21 13.23 -0.17
N GLU A 161 -8.20 13.30 -1.06
CA GLU A 161 -9.37 12.44 -1.07
C GLU A 161 -8.98 10.99 -1.48
N PRO A 162 -9.18 9.97 -0.62
CA PRO A 162 -8.91 8.59 -0.95
C PRO A 162 -9.63 8.12 -2.21
N ARG A 163 -10.91 8.48 -2.37
CA ARG A 163 -11.73 8.04 -3.52
C ARG A 163 -11.24 8.60 -4.85
N ALA A 164 -10.45 9.67 -4.84
CA ALA A 164 -9.84 10.27 -6.02
C ALA A 164 -8.53 9.57 -6.44
N CYS A 165 -8.12 8.53 -5.74
CA CYS A 165 -6.78 7.95 -5.82
C CYS A 165 -6.80 6.42 -5.85
N HIS A 166 -5.85 5.81 -6.57
CA HIS A 166 -5.76 4.34 -6.66
C HIS A 166 -5.42 3.65 -5.33
N ARG A 167 -4.92 4.39 -4.33
CA ARG A 167 -4.63 3.82 -3.00
C ARG A 167 -5.88 3.30 -2.28
N SER A 168 -7.07 3.86 -2.55
CA SER A 168 -8.31 3.32 -1.97
C SER A 168 -8.64 1.97 -2.58
N LEU A 169 -8.40 1.78 -3.88
CA LEU A 169 -8.61 0.51 -4.57
C LEU A 169 -7.67 -0.58 -4.05
N VAL A 170 -6.43 -0.23 -3.69
CA VAL A 170 -5.53 -1.16 -2.99
C VAL A 170 -6.08 -1.51 -1.62
N ALA A 171 -6.48 -0.51 -0.82
CA ALA A 171 -7.01 -0.74 0.51
C ALA A 171 -8.30 -1.58 0.52
N GLU A 172 -9.17 -1.42 -0.48
CA GLU A 172 -10.36 -2.25 -0.72
C GLU A 172 -9.99 -3.74 -0.79
N GLN A 173 -8.91 -4.11 -1.49
CA GLN A 173 -8.47 -5.51 -1.57
C GLN A 173 -8.12 -6.11 -0.21
N PHE A 174 -7.56 -5.32 0.70
CA PHE A 174 -7.30 -5.77 2.07
C PHE A 174 -8.57 -5.82 2.92
N ALA A 175 -9.50 -4.88 2.71
CA ALA A 175 -10.80 -4.91 3.37
C ALA A 175 -11.61 -6.15 2.97
N ASP A 176 -11.54 -6.56 1.70
CA ASP A 176 -12.22 -7.75 1.17
C ASP A 176 -11.79 -9.05 1.86
N VAL A 177 -10.55 -9.11 2.39
CA VAL A 177 -10.05 -10.24 3.19
C VAL A 177 -10.20 -10.02 4.70
N GLY A 178 -10.82 -8.92 5.13
CA GLY A 178 -11.17 -8.63 6.53
C GLY A 178 -10.20 -7.71 7.29
N ALA A 179 -9.25 -7.05 6.62
CA ALA A 179 -8.37 -6.10 7.29
C ALA A 179 -9.11 -4.76 7.57
N PRO A 180 -8.91 -4.13 8.74
CA PRO A 180 -9.49 -2.83 9.01
C PRO A 180 -8.81 -1.74 8.19
N VAL A 181 -9.59 -0.85 7.58
CA VAL A 181 -9.09 0.27 6.75
C VAL A 181 -9.42 1.61 7.39
N VAL A 182 -8.42 2.49 7.51
CA VAL A 182 -8.57 3.87 8.01
C VAL A 182 -7.96 4.87 7.04
N HIS A 183 -8.64 5.98 6.76
CA HIS A 183 -8.10 7.05 5.91
C HIS A 183 -7.57 8.20 6.77
N LEU A 184 -6.31 8.58 6.56
CA LEU A 184 -5.67 9.70 7.26
C LEU A 184 -5.82 10.99 6.46
N PHE A 185 -6.38 12.01 7.12
CA PHE A 185 -6.59 13.35 6.59
C PHE A 185 -5.75 14.39 7.36
N PRO A 186 -5.48 15.57 6.75
CA PRO A 186 -4.79 16.70 7.39
C PRO A 186 -5.33 17.06 8.77
#